data_AF-A0A284QR40-F1
#
_entry.id   AF-A0A284QR40-F1
#
_cell.length_a   1.000
_cell.length_b   1.000
_cell.length_c   1.000
_cell.angle_alpha   90.00
_cell.angle_beta   90.00
_cell.angle_gamma   90.00
#
_symmetry.space_group_name_H-M   'P 1'
#
loop_
_entity.id
_entity.type
_entity.pdbx_description
1 polymer ?
#
loop_
_entity_poly.entity_id
_entity_poly.type
_entity_poly.pdbx_seq_one_letter_code
_entity_poly.pdbx_strand_id
1 'polypeptide(L)'
;MPNQHLPLEELIRPRLEELWRMEGGITDIVLCDELQKVFDTSKYTLGLSSFKRMRKRMGFLSTRQQGHTVETITEPIEELREHFPKAGYFELKKHLRIDHKLRVSRETIKEWSHANKPKSVTR
;
A
#
# COMPACT_ATOMS: atom_id res chain seq x y z
N MET A 1 9.78 16.07 32.46
CA MET A 1 8.77 15.00 32.45
C MET A 1 8.57 14.56 31.01
N PRO A 2 8.64 13.27 30.63
CA PRO A 2 8.52 12.89 29.23
C PRO A 2 7.04 12.89 28.80
N ASN A 3 6.77 13.56 27.68
CA ASN A 3 5.50 13.88 27.03
C ASN A 3 4.34 12.87 27.25
N GLN A 4 3.36 13.26 28.07
CA GLN A 4 2.10 12.53 28.32
C GLN A 4 1.05 12.70 27.19
N HIS A 5 1.41 13.34 26.08
CA HIS A 5 0.48 13.73 25.01
C HIS A 5 0.89 13.30 23.60
N LEU A 6 1.89 12.42 23.42
CA LEU A 6 2.15 11.92 22.07
C LEU A 6 0.94 11.10 21.62
N PRO A 7 0.21 11.51 20.57
CA PRO A 7 -0.95 10.76 20.11
C PRO A 7 -0.47 9.40 19.59
N LEU A 8 -1.21 8.33 19.90
CA LEU A 8 -0.89 6.96 19.47
C LEU A 8 -0.59 6.86 17.96
N GLU A 9 -1.23 7.72 17.17
CA GLU A 9 -1.00 7.91 15.73
C GLU A 9 0.47 8.20 15.37
N GLU A 10 1.13 9.08 16.09
CA GLU A 10 2.53 9.46 15.83
C GLU A 10 3.50 8.33 16.19
N LEU A 11 3.21 7.57 17.24
CA LEU A 11 4.04 6.44 17.67
C LEU A 11 4.01 5.29 16.67
N ILE A 12 2.83 4.97 16.13
CA ILE A 12 2.66 3.83 15.22
C ILE A 12 3.00 4.19 13.78
N ARG A 13 2.95 5.46 13.38
CA ARG A 13 3.06 5.89 11.98
C ARG A 13 4.32 5.36 11.28
N PRO A 14 5.54 5.48 11.85
CA PRO A 14 6.75 5.03 11.17
C PRO A 14 6.73 3.53 10.90
N ARG A 15 6.31 2.73 11.89
CA ARG A 15 6.19 1.28 11.75
C ARG A 15 5.08 0.88 10.79
N LEU A 16 3.96 1.59 10.81
CA LEU A 16 2.87 1.37 9.86
C LEU A 16 3.34 1.65 8.43
N GLU A 17 4.09 2.73 8.18
CA GLU A 17 4.63 3.03 6.85
C GLU A 17 5.56 1.93 6.35
N GLU A 18 6.45 1.42 7.21
CA GLU A 18 7.36 0.33 6.89
C GLU A 18 6.57 -0.93 6.49
N LEU A 19 5.67 -1.40 7.36
CA LEU A 19 4.82 -2.57 7.12
C LEU A 19 3.90 -2.37 5.91
N TRP A 20 3.46 -1.14 5.65
CA TRP A 20 2.60 -0.82 4.52
C TRP A 20 3.34 -0.85 3.18
N ARG A 21 4.66 -0.66 3.18
CA ARG A 21 5.49 -0.81 1.97
C ARG A 21 5.88 -2.27 1.71
N MET A 22 5.80 -3.15 2.71
CA MET A 22 6.10 -4.57 2.56
C MET A 22 5.13 -5.29 1.60
N GLU A 23 5.65 -6.32 0.92
CA GLU A 23 4.92 -7.17 -0.01
C GLU A 23 4.18 -8.29 0.74
N GLY A 24 3.10 -8.83 0.17
CA GLY A 24 2.47 -10.06 0.67
C GLY A 24 1.11 -9.93 1.35
N GLY A 25 0.54 -8.73 1.45
CA GLY A 25 -0.85 -8.57 1.91
C GLY A 25 -1.02 -8.90 3.40
N ILE A 26 -0.29 -8.18 4.25
CA ILE A 26 -0.49 -8.24 5.70
C ILE A 26 -1.93 -7.83 6.02
N THR A 27 -2.67 -8.67 6.75
CA THR A 27 -4.04 -8.37 7.13
C THR A 27 -4.07 -7.25 8.17
N ASP A 28 -5.20 -6.54 8.28
CA ASP A 28 -5.36 -5.51 9.31
C ASP A 28 -5.15 -6.09 10.73
N ILE A 29 -5.41 -7.38 10.94
CA ILE A 29 -5.19 -8.08 12.24
C ILE A 29 -3.70 -8.18 12.53
N VAL A 30 -2.91 -8.67 11.57
CA VAL A 30 -1.45 -8.83 11.75
C VAL A 30 -0.77 -7.47 11.85
N LEU A 31 -1.21 -6.47 11.07
CA LEU A 31 -0.72 -5.09 11.24
C LEU A 31 -1.01 -4.58 12.65
N CYS A 32 -2.22 -4.78 13.16
CA CYS A 32 -2.58 -4.35 14.49
C CYS A 32 -1.69 -5.00 15.56
N ASP A 33 -1.45 -6.32 15.47
CA ASP A 33 -0.57 -7.05 16.40
C ASP A 33 0.88 -6.54 16.35
N GLU A 34 1.43 -6.34 15.16
CA GLU A 34 2.78 -5.80 14.99
C GLU A 34 2.92 -4.38 15.53
N LEU A 35 1.89 -3.53 15.37
CA LEU A 35 1.92 -2.16 15.88
C LEU A 35 1.78 -2.10 17.40
N GLN A 36 1.14 -3.06 18.05
CA GLN A 36 1.11 -3.12 19.51
C GLN A 36 2.50 -3.32 20.13
N LYS A 37 3.49 -3.80 19.36
CA LYS A 37 4.86 -4.02 19.82
C LYS A 37 5.68 -2.72 19.90
N VAL A 38 5.18 -1.60 19.35
CA VAL A 38 5.92 -0.33 19.31
C VAL A 38 5.60 0.62 20.45
N PHE A 39 4.62 0.31 21.30
CA PHE A 39 4.24 1.13 22.44
C PHE A 39 3.91 0.27 23.66
N ASP A 40 3.89 0.91 24.83
CA ASP A 40 3.56 0.27 26.11
C ASP A 40 2.05 -0.03 26.18
N THR A 41 1.70 -1.31 26.08
CA THR A 41 0.30 -1.78 26.08
C THR A 41 -0.39 -1.65 27.44
N SER A 42 0.37 -1.40 28.52
CA SER A 42 -0.20 -1.09 29.83
C SER A 42 -0.79 0.33 29.89
N LYS A 43 -0.31 1.23 29.01
CA LYS A 43 -0.74 2.63 28.93
C LYS A 43 -1.70 2.89 27.77
N TYR A 44 -1.50 2.19 26.65
CA TYR A 44 -2.29 2.38 25.44
C TYR A 44 -2.78 1.04 24.92
N THR A 45 -3.98 1.01 24.34
CA THR A 45 -4.48 -0.18 23.65
C THR A 45 -4.89 0.17 22.24
N LEU A 46 -4.60 -0.74 21.29
CA LEU A 46 -4.96 -0.57 19.89
C LEU A 46 -5.93 -1.67 19.46
N GLY A 47 -7.22 -1.40 19.61
CA GLY A 47 -8.25 -2.28 19.08
C GLY A 47 -8.33 -2.20 17.55
N LEU A 48 -8.66 -3.32 16.90
CA LEU A 48 -8.75 -3.45 15.44
C LEU A 48 -9.67 -2.39 14.78
N SER A 49 -10.82 -2.10 15.39
CA SER A 49 -11.77 -1.09 14.87
C SER A 49 -11.20 0.32 14.95
N SER A 50 -10.50 0.65 16.04
CA SER A 50 -9.82 1.94 16.20
C SER A 50 -8.64 2.05 15.23
N PHE A 51 -7.85 0.98 15.08
CA PHE A 51 -6.80 0.90 14.08
C PHE A 51 -7.32 1.15 12.67
N LYS A 52 -8.39 0.48 12.23
CA LYS A 52 -8.97 0.68 10.89
C LYS A 52 -9.39 2.13 10.64
N ARG A 53 -10.01 2.80 11.62
CA ARG A 53 -10.39 4.21 11.52
C ARG A 53 -9.16 5.11 11.42
N MET A 54 -8.20 4.90 12.31
CA MET A 54 -6.94 5.64 12.37
C MET A 54 -6.12 5.50 11.08
N ARG A 55 -5.95 4.26 10.61
CA ARG A 55 -5.33 3.92 9.33
C ARG A 55 -5.94 4.72 8.17
N LYS A 56 -7.27 4.79 8.11
CA LYS A 56 -7.99 5.55 7.08
C LYS A 56 -7.73 7.06 7.21
N ARG A 57 -7.76 7.62 8.42
CA ARG A 57 -7.44 9.04 8.67
C ARG A 57 -6.02 9.40 8.23
N MET A 58 -5.08 8.49 8.46
CA MET A 58 -3.68 8.66 8.07
C MET A 58 -3.41 8.43 6.57
N GLY A 59 -4.44 8.11 5.77
CA GLY A 59 -4.33 7.94 4.31
C GLY A 59 -3.84 6.56 3.84
N PHE A 60 -3.66 5.60 4.73
CA PHE A 60 -3.26 4.23 4.38
C PHE A 60 -4.47 3.44 3.87
N LEU A 61 -4.92 3.72 2.64
CA LEU A 61 -6.11 3.10 2.06
C LEU A 61 -5.81 1.73 1.43
N SER A 62 -6.70 0.76 1.62
CA SER A 62 -6.58 -0.55 0.96
C SER A 62 -6.83 -0.44 -0.54
N THR A 63 -6.45 -1.45 -1.32
CA THR A 63 -6.67 -1.48 -2.78
C THR A 63 -8.11 -1.18 -3.18
N ARG A 64 -9.10 -1.78 -2.49
CA ARG A 64 -10.51 -1.51 -2.76
C ARG A 64 -10.93 -0.09 -2.40
N GLN A 65 -10.33 0.49 -1.36
CA GLN A 65 -10.62 1.85 -0.93
C GLN A 65 -9.98 2.91 -1.85
N GLN A 66 -8.85 2.59 -2.47
CA GLN A 66 -8.20 3.46 -3.45
C GLN A 66 -8.92 3.45 -4.79
N GLY A 67 -9.51 2.32 -5.20
CA GLY A 67 -10.42 2.27 -6.35
C GLY A 67 -9.78 2.61 -7.70
N HIS A 68 -8.47 2.40 -7.84
CA HIS A 68 -7.75 2.72 -9.07
C HIS A 68 -8.29 1.95 -10.28
N THR A 69 -8.45 2.68 -11.38
CA THR A 69 -8.83 2.19 -12.71
C THR A 69 -7.61 2.14 -13.63
N VAL A 70 -7.77 1.51 -14.82
CA VAL A 70 -6.75 1.47 -15.87
C VAL A 70 -6.23 2.88 -16.21
N GLU A 71 -7.13 3.86 -16.32
CA GLU A 71 -6.79 5.25 -16.61
C GLU A 71 -5.89 5.84 -15.53
N THR A 72 -6.28 5.71 -14.25
CA THR A 72 -5.54 6.30 -13.12
C THR A 72 -4.15 5.68 -12.88
N ILE A 73 -3.88 4.50 -13.45
CA ILE A 73 -2.60 3.80 -13.29
C ILE A 73 -1.74 3.88 -14.55
N THR A 74 -2.24 4.46 -15.65
CA THR A 74 -1.54 4.44 -16.93
C THR A 74 -0.24 5.23 -16.85
N GLU A 75 -0.30 6.50 -16.47
CA GLU A 75 0.87 7.38 -16.33
C GLU A 75 1.92 6.78 -15.36
N PRO A 76 1.59 6.35 -14.13
CA PRO A 76 2.55 5.66 -13.25
C PRO A 76 3.15 4.38 -13.85
N ILE A 77 2.40 3.62 -14.64
CA ILE A 77 2.94 2.40 -15.26
C ILE A 77 3.87 2.75 -16.43
N GLU A 78 3.57 3.80 -17.20
CA GLU A 78 4.43 4.27 -18.29
C GLU A 78 5.78 4.75 -17.77
N GLU A 79 5.78 5.58 -16.72
CA GLU A 79 7.01 5.99 -16.01
C GLU A 79 7.82 4.77 -15.54
N LEU A 80 7.14 3.78 -14.93
CA LEU A 80 7.80 2.54 -14.52
C LEU A 80 8.31 1.70 -15.69
N ARG A 81 7.68 1.76 -16.87
CA ARG A 81 8.13 1.04 -18.07
C ARG A 81 9.35 1.69 -18.71
N GLU A 82 9.54 3.00 -18.56
CA GLU A 82 10.78 3.68 -18.98
C GLU A 82 11.97 3.17 -18.18
N HIS A 83 11.82 3.02 -16.86
CA HIS A 83 12.88 2.54 -15.97
C HIS A 83 13.01 1.01 -15.98
N PHE A 84 11.90 0.28 -16.08
CA PHE A 84 11.83 -1.18 -16.00
C PHE A 84 11.04 -1.77 -17.19
N PRO A 85 11.59 -1.70 -18.43
CA PRO A 85 10.86 -2.09 -19.64
C PRO A 85 10.44 -3.55 -19.65
N LYS A 86 11.21 -4.43 -19.00
CA LYS A 86 10.94 -5.87 -18.89
C LYS A 86 10.13 -6.26 -17.66
N ALA A 87 9.70 -5.30 -16.83
CA ALA A 87 9.03 -5.60 -15.58
C ALA A 87 7.78 -6.46 -15.80
N GLY A 88 7.71 -7.54 -15.03
CA GLY A 88 6.53 -8.38 -14.95
C GLY A 88 5.43 -7.72 -14.12
N TYR A 89 4.24 -8.34 -14.11
CA TYR A 89 3.10 -7.89 -13.30
C TYR A 89 3.47 -7.68 -11.82
N PHE A 90 4.21 -8.62 -11.23
CA PHE A 90 4.58 -8.56 -9.81
C PHE A 90 5.51 -7.38 -9.52
N GLU A 91 6.48 -7.13 -10.39
CA GLU A 91 7.43 -6.03 -10.26
C GLU A 91 6.73 -4.69 -10.43
N LEU A 92 5.90 -4.53 -11.46
CA LEU A 92 5.11 -3.30 -11.64
C LEU A 92 4.23 -3.01 -10.41
N LYS A 93 3.55 -4.03 -9.88
CA LYS A 93 2.73 -3.85 -8.67
C LYS A 93 3.56 -3.45 -7.45
N LYS A 94 4.76 -4.01 -7.30
CA LYS A 94 5.67 -3.67 -6.22
C LYS A 94 6.13 -2.21 -6.35
N HIS A 95 6.55 -1.79 -7.53
CA HIS A 95 7.00 -0.43 -7.80
C HIS A 95 5.89 0.60 -7.67
N LEU A 96 4.69 0.33 -8.19
CA LEU A 96 3.50 1.16 -7.97
C LEU A 96 3.25 1.42 -6.48
N ARG A 97 3.46 0.40 -5.63
CA ARG A 97 3.29 0.51 -4.17
C ARG A 97 4.41 1.31 -3.51
N ILE A 98 5.66 1.07 -3.87
CA ILE A 98 6.82 1.67 -3.18
C ILE A 98 7.04 3.11 -3.65
N ASP A 99 7.01 3.31 -4.96
CA ASP A 99 7.43 4.55 -5.61
C ASP A 99 6.24 5.52 -5.72
N HIS A 100 5.06 5.03 -6.12
CA HIS A 100 3.87 5.87 -6.32
C HIS A 100 2.84 5.78 -5.17
N LYS A 101 3.07 4.94 -4.15
CA LYS A 101 2.12 4.67 -3.04
C LYS A 101 0.74 4.16 -3.50
N LEU A 102 0.68 3.57 -4.69
CA LEU A 102 -0.53 3.03 -5.32
C LEU A 102 -0.64 1.53 -5.04
N ARG A 103 -1.76 1.11 -4.46
CA ARG A 103 -2.09 -0.29 -4.20
C ARG A 103 -3.13 -0.75 -5.21
N VAL A 104 -2.67 -1.17 -6.37
CA VAL A 104 -3.53 -1.57 -7.49
C VAL A 104 -3.89 -3.07 -7.43
N SER A 105 -5.09 -3.40 -7.89
CA SER A 105 -5.56 -4.78 -7.97
C SER A 105 -4.83 -5.57 -9.06
N ARG A 106 -4.89 -6.91 -8.99
CA ARG A 106 -4.33 -7.75 -10.06
C ARG A 106 -5.05 -7.58 -11.38
N GLU A 107 -6.36 -7.48 -11.32
CA GLU A 107 -7.24 -7.40 -12.47
C GLU A 107 -6.98 -6.10 -13.22
N THR A 108 -6.90 -4.96 -12.52
CA THR A 108 -6.66 -3.65 -13.14
C THR A 108 -5.32 -3.59 -13.90
N ILE A 109 -4.23 -4.13 -13.36
CA ILE A 109 -2.93 -4.15 -14.08
C ILE A 109 -2.99 -5.11 -15.28
N LYS A 110 -3.70 -6.23 -15.16
CA LYS A 110 -3.91 -7.14 -16.30
C LYS A 110 -4.71 -6.47 -17.41
N GLU A 111 -5.82 -5.82 -17.06
CA GLU A 111 -6.66 -5.07 -17.99
C GLU A 111 -5.84 -3.98 -18.71
N TRP A 112 -5.06 -3.20 -17.95
CA TRP A 112 -4.12 -2.24 -18.51
C TRP A 112 -3.15 -2.89 -19.50
N SER A 113 -2.56 -4.04 -19.13
CA SER A 113 -1.63 -4.76 -20.01
C SER A 113 -2.31 -5.31 -21.27
N HIS A 114 -3.59 -5.68 -21.21
CA HIS A 114 -4.34 -6.13 -22.37
C HIS A 114 -4.70 -4.97 -23.31
N ALA A 115 -5.07 -3.81 -22.74
CA ALA A 115 -5.40 -2.61 -23.49
C ALA A 115 -4.17 -2.00 -24.20
N ASN A 116 -3.01 -1.99 -23.54
CA ASN A 116 -1.79 -1.33 -24.01
C ASN A 116 -0.77 -2.27 -24.69
N LYS A 117 -1.09 -3.55 -24.87
CA LYS A 117 -0.23 -4.44 -25.66
C LYS A 117 -0.23 -3.97 -27.12
N PRO A 118 0.91 -3.60 -27.72
CA PRO A 118 0.98 -3.50 -29.17
C PRO A 118 0.66 -4.87 -29.74
N LYS A 119 -0.10 -4.91 -30.85
CA LYS A 119 -0.33 -6.12 -31.66
C LYS A 119 1.02 -6.63 -32.22
N SER A 120 1.85 -7.23 -31.39
CA SER A 120 3.14 -7.79 -31.79
C SER A 120 3.17 -9.27 -31.47
N VAL A 121 2.34 -10.03 -32.19
CA VAL A 121 2.70 -11.38 -32.66
C VAL A 121 2.02 -11.59 -34.02
N THR A 122 2.55 -10.93 -35.06
CA THR A 122 2.44 -11.51 -36.40
C THR A 122 3.37 -12.71 -36.39
N ARG A 123 2.78 -13.89 -36.45
CA ARG A 123 3.45 -15.19 -36.43
C ARG A 123 4.04 -15.50 -37.81
#